data_AF-A0A172Z9L7-F1
#
_entry.id   AF-A0A172Z9L7-F1
#
_cell.length_a   1.000
_cell.length_b   1.000
_cell.length_c   1.000
_cell.angle_alpha   90.00
_cell.angle_beta   90.00
_cell.angle_gamma   90.00
#
_symmetry.space_group_name_H-M   'P 1'
#
loop_
_entity.id
_entity.type
_entity.pdbx_description
1 polymer ?
#
loop_
_entity_poly.entity_id
_entity_poly.type
_entity_poly.pdbx_seq_one_letter_code
_entity_poly.pdbx_strand_id
1 'polypeptide(L)'
;MLCREALQAGLIGASAIEWLRQYPNNYGLHRLTGEVVRSLGASFLISDEGLFPQRASLLNRLNTPYVDPVETASYAIAAIDAGLVGLDALVPHIEAGPDGAGRIMVELERSLISRVKLPADVEDAFSFGIQDGHFILDSCCFATFTVQAPASLELRVLLFKTLDAMTRHLLPFHTPMTFLGQFSYFNHGLSETFEELAPRLATHTREELCAFLLDDSVEHEEYIAEYFYCNGQDEDAVNTLIDSVYEMDELKQLAGAALSQGDRTEILELYEQARQISERDDEHRTLVQVLLEALHHCLEQDASESLKGFHPSDFPGTASDGVTLFESILVRLTRDFPNLEQSSNDGFDGIVGGSGFPAIGLPLNPEQLRSVTLPVLDALSLTLGLLQRIADALEECCNAE
;
A
#
# COMPACT_ATOMS: atom_id res chain seq x y z
N MET A 1 26.36 5.19 -20.89
CA MET A 1 27.45 5.44 -21.86
C MET A 1 27.95 6.88 -21.76
N LEU A 2 27.06 7.88 -21.84
CA LEU A 2 27.33 9.31 -21.72
C LEU A 2 28.26 9.72 -20.56
N CYS A 3 27.94 9.38 -19.30
CA CYS A 3 28.75 9.81 -18.14
C CYS A 3 30.16 9.20 -18.13
N ARG A 4 30.33 8.00 -18.67
CA ARG A 4 31.64 7.33 -18.78
C ARG A 4 32.52 8.05 -19.80
N GLU A 5 31.95 8.43 -20.93
CA GLU A 5 32.66 9.19 -21.98
C GLU A 5 32.99 10.60 -21.51
N ALA A 6 32.06 11.26 -20.80
CA ALA A 6 32.30 12.58 -20.20
C ALA A 6 33.44 12.55 -19.17
N LEU A 7 33.54 11.51 -18.36
CA LEU A 7 34.66 11.32 -17.44
C LEU A 7 35.98 11.06 -18.19
N GLN A 8 35.98 10.19 -19.20
CA GLN A 8 37.16 9.89 -20.01
C GLN A 8 37.66 11.11 -20.79
N ALA A 9 36.74 11.99 -21.21
CA ALA A 9 37.04 13.26 -21.87
C ALA A 9 37.46 14.38 -20.90
N GLY A 10 37.43 14.13 -19.58
CA GLY A 10 37.78 15.12 -18.56
C GLY A 10 36.75 16.24 -18.37
N LEU A 11 35.53 16.05 -18.88
CA LEU A 11 34.42 17.02 -18.78
C LEU A 11 33.80 17.08 -17.38
N ILE A 12 33.88 15.96 -16.64
CA ILE A 12 33.56 15.86 -15.22
C ILE A 12 34.75 15.25 -14.47
N GLY A 13 34.99 15.70 -13.24
CA GLY A 13 36.13 15.25 -12.43
C GLY A 13 35.88 13.90 -11.75
N ALA A 14 36.95 13.25 -11.29
CA ALA A 14 36.86 12.00 -10.51
C ALA A 14 36.03 12.14 -9.22
N SER A 15 35.94 13.35 -8.66
CA SER A 15 35.08 13.68 -7.53
C SER A 15 33.59 13.58 -7.84
N ALA A 16 33.17 13.74 -9.10
CA ALA A 16 31.76 13.60 -9.49
C ALA A 16 31.28 12.14 -9.41
N ILE A 17 32.20 11.18 -9.52
CA ILE A 17 31.92 9.75 -9.37
C ILE A 17 31.56 9.39 -7.91
N GLU A 18 31.90 10.25 -6.95
CA GLU A 18 31.60 10.01 -5.54
C GLU A 18 30.08 9.86 -5.30
N TRP A 19 29.25 10.53 -6.11
CA TRP A 19 27.79 10.35 -6.10
C TRP A 19 27.35 8.92 -6.46
N LEU A 20 28.03 8.26 -7.39
CA LEU A 20 27.77 6.85 -7.73
C LEU A 20 28.29 5.88 -6.67
N ARG A 21 29.32 6.28 -5.91
CA ARG A 21 29.81 5.49 -4.77
C ARG A 21 28.87 5.56 -3.57
N GLN A 22 28.32 6.74 -3.31
CA GLN A 22 27.35 6.96 -2.24
C GLN A 22 25.96 6.41 -2.61
N TYR A 23 25.59 6.46 -3.90
CA TYR A 23 24.29 6.01 -4.40
C TYR A 23 24.47 5.20 -5.70
N PRO A 24 24.71 3.87 -5.63
CA PRO A 24 24.97 3.02 -6.80
C PRO A 24 23.68 2.61 -7.53
N ASN A 25 22.77 3.56 -7.76
CA ASN A 25 21.46 3.37 -8.37
C ASN A 25 21.15 4.48 -9.39
N ASN A 26 19.93 4.47 -9.95
CA ASN A 26 19.50 5.42 -10.97
C ASN A 26 19.55 6.89 -10.49
N TYR A 27 19.40 7.14 -9.20
CA TYR A 27 19.51 8.49 -8.63
C TYR A 27 20.95 9.03 -8.70
N GLY A 28 21.95 8.25 -8.30
CA GLY A 28 23.36 8.62 -8.46
C GLY A 28 23.75 8.87 -9.92
N LEU A 29 23.21 8.05 -10.83
CA LEU A 29 23.41 8.22 -12.28
C LEU A 29 22.74 9.50 -12.82
N HIS A 30 21.54 9.83 -12.34
CA HIS A 30 20.83 11.07 -12.70
C HIS A 30 21.62 12.32 -12.25
N ARG A 31 22.15 12.32 -11.02
CA ARG A 31 22.97 13.42 -10.48
C ARG A 31 24.25 13.60 -11.30
N LEU A 32 24.91 12.50 -11.65
CA LEU A 32 26.09 12.53 -12.50
C LEU A 32 25.78 13.04 -13.91
N THR A 33 24.63 12.67 -14.47
CA THR A 33 24.15 13.16 -15.76
C THR A 33 23.91 14.67 -15.72
N GLY A 34 23.30 15.18 -14.65
CA GLY A 34 23.12 16.62 -14.44
C GLY A 34 24.44 17.39 -14.35
N GLU A 35 25.47 16.82 -13.73
CA GLU A 35 26.83 17.38 -13.67
C GLU A 35 27.43 17.48 -15.08
N VAL A 36 27.32 16.42 -15.88
CA VAL A 36 27.80 16.37 -17.28
C VAL A 36 27.12 17.43 -18.14
N VAL A 37 25.80 17.55 -18.04
CA VAL A 37 25.01 18.55 -18.78
C VAL A 37 25.42 19.98 -18.37
N ARG A 38 25.64 20.22 -17.09
CA ARG A 38 26.08 21.52 -16.57
C ARG A 38 27.48 21.89 -17.07
N SER A 39 28.43 20.95 -17.03
CA SER A 39 29.79 21.15 -17.55
C SER A 39 29.82 21.39 -19.06
N LEU A 40 28.99 20.68 -19.84
CA LEU A 40 28.79 20.97 -21.26
C LEU A 40 28.27 22.40 -21.45
N GLY A 41 27.20 22.77 -20.73
CA GLY A 41 26.63 24.11 -20.79
C GLY A 41 27.63 25.22 -20.47
N ALA A 42 28.54 25.01 -19.51
CA ALA A 42 29.58 25.98 -19.16
C ALA A 42 30.72 26.07 -20.19
N SER A 43 31.01 24.97 -20.90
CA SER A 43 32.12 24.89 -21.86
C SER A 43 31.78 25.47 -23.23
N PHE A 44 30.49 25.54 -23.57
CA PHE A 44 30.01 26.23 -24.76
C PHE A 44 29.67 27.69 -24.42
N LEU A 45 30.70 28.56 -24.36
CA LEU A 45 30.53 30.03 -24.37
C LEU A 45 30.11 30.47 -25.78
N ILE A 46 28.87 30.16 -26.14
CA ILE A 46 28.19 30.73 -27.30
C ILE A 46 27.51 32.01 -26.79
N SER A 47 27.80 33.15 -27.42
CA SER A 47 27.11 34.42 -27.13
C SER A 47 25.61 34.22 -27.30
N ASP A 48 24.87 34.17 -26.19
CA ASP A 48 23.45 33.79 -26.14
C ASP A 48 22.48 34.85 -26.71
N GLU A 49 22.96 36.06 -27.02
CA GLU A 49 22.14 37.09 -27.64
C GLU A 49 21.92 36.78 -29.14
N GLY A 50 20.71 36.32 -29.46
CA GLY A 50 20.20 36.25 -30.83
C GLY A 50 20.43 34.93 -31.59
N LEU A 51 21.23 33.99 -31.05
CA LEU A 51 21.48 32.70 -31.71
C LEU A 51 20.33 31.70 -31.57
N PHE A 52 19.61 31.73 -30.45
CA PHE A 52 18.40 30.96 -30.23
C PHE A 52 17.28 31.89 -29.76
N PRO A 53 16.56 32.56 -30.69
CA PRO A 53 15.44 33.44 -30.33
C PRO A 53 14.33 32.75 -29.52
N GLN A 54 14.34 31.41 -29.48
CA GLN A 54 13.44 30.57 -28.70
C GLN A 54 14.14 29.81 -27.56
N ARG A 55 15.29 30.28 -27.05
CA ARG A 55 16.10 29.57 -26.03
C ARG A 55 15.27 29.07 -24.83
N ALA A 56 14.42 29.92 -24.27
CA ALA A 56 13.55 29.54 -23.15
C ALA A 56 12.58 28.42 -23.55
N SER A 57 12.02 28.46 -24.76
CA SER A 57 11.15 27.40 -25.29
C SER A 57 11.92 26.10 -25.55
N LEU A 58 13.13 26.18 -26.09
CA LEU A 58 13.99 25.01 -26.36
C LEU A 58 14.47 24.35 -25.06
N LEU A 59 14.90 25.14 -24.08
CA LEU A 59 15.25 24.63 -22.75
C LEU A 59 14.03 24.00 -22.06
N ASN A 60 12.86 24.63 -22.17
CA ASN A 60 11.62 24.05 -21.65
C ASN A 60 11.33 22.71 -22.33
N ARG A 61 11.43 22.63 -23.66
CA ARG A 61 11.24 21.37 -24.43
C ARG A 61 12.27 20.29 -24.11
N LEU A 62 13.51 20.66 -23.82
CA LEU A 62 14.58 19.71 -23.45
C LEU A 62 14.47 19.23 -21.99
N ASN A 63 13.89 20.05 -21.11
CA ASN A 63 13.65 19.70 -19.70
C ASN A 63 12.28 19.01 -19.50
N THR A 64 11.38 19.09 -20.47
CA THR A 64 10.08 18.40 -20.42
C THR A 64 10.28 16.96 -20.89
N PRO A 65 9.95 15.95 -20.07
CA PRO A 65 9.96 14.55 -20.51
C PRO A 65 9.14 14.40 -21.79
N TYR A 66 9.65 13.65 -22.76
CA TYR A 66 8.85 13.36 -23.95
C TYR A 66 7.66 12.49 -23.55
N VAL A 67 6.47 12.93 -23.92
CA VAL A 67 5.22 12.19 -23.76
C VAL A 67 4.65 11.97 -25.15
N ASP A 68 4.20 10.75 -25.46
CA ASP A 68 3.56 10.45 -26.74
C ASP A 68 2.23 11.24 -26.84
N PRO A 69 2.09 12.17 -27.80
CA PRO A 69 0.88 12.98 -27.94
C PRO A 69 -0.35 12.16 -28.33
N VAL A 70 -0.18 11.03 -29.04
CA VAL A 70 -1.28 10.16 -29.47
C VAL A 70 -1.84 9.41 -28.26
N GLU A 71 -0.94 8.86 -27.45
CA GLU A 71 -1.29 8.16 -26.21
C GLU A 71 -1.96 9.12 -25.21
N THR A 72 -1.37 10.30 -25.04
CA THR A 72 -1.91 11.38 -24.19
C THR A 72 -3.32 11.79 -24.62
N ALA A 73 -3.57 11.92 -25.92
CA ALA A 73 -4.89 12.24 -26.43
C ALA A 73 -5.91 11.14 -26.12
N SER A 74 -5.51 9.86 -26.19
CA SER A 74 -6.35 8.73 -25.78
C SER A 74 -6.73 8.82 -24.30
N TYR A 75 -5.77 9.09 -23.42
CA TYR A 75 -6.02 9.27 -21.98
C TYR A 75 -6.88 10.50 -21.67
N ALA A 76 -6.67 11.60 -22.40
CA ALA A 76 -7.50 12.80 -22.27
C ALA A 76 -8.97 12.52 -22.62
N ILE A 77 -9.22 11.79 -23.72
CA ILE A 77 -10.58 11.38 -24.12
C ILE A 77 -11.18 10.48 -23.05
N ALA A 78 -10.44 9.45 -22.60
CA ALA A 78 -10.88 8.57 -21.53
C ALA A 78 -11.28 9.34 -20.27
N ALA A 79 -10.47 10.32 -19.86
CA ALA A 79 -10.72 11.12 -18.67
C ALA A 79 -11.94 12.05 -18.82
N ILE A 80 -12.15 12.62 -20.01
CA ILE A 80 -13.36 13.40 -20.30
C ILE A 80 -14.59 12.48 -20.25
N ASP A 81 -14.54 11.33 -20.90
CA ASP A 81 -15.66 10.37 -20.97
C ASP A 81 -15.99 9.76 -19.60
N ALA A 82 -14.98 9.60 -18.75
CA ALA A 82 -15.14 9.17 -17.37
C ALA A 82 -15.60 10.31 -16.42
N GLY A 83 -15.68 11.55 -16.91
CA GLY A 83 -16.04 12.72 -16.11
C GLY A 83 -14.98 13.12 -15.08
N LEU A 84 -13.74 12.65 -15.26
CA LEU A 84 -12.61 12.99 -14.39
C LEU A 84 -12.13 14.43 -14.62
N VAL A 85 -12.10 14.86 -15.89
CA VAL A 85 -11.68 16.23 -16.27
C VAL A 85 -12.68 16.80 -17.28
N GLY A 86 -13.05 18.07 -17.10
CA GLY A 86 -13.89 18.77 -18.06
C GLY A 86 -13.11 19.16 -19.33
N LEU A 87 -13.76 19.11 -20.49
CA LEU A 87 -13.15 19.55 -21.76
C LEU A 87 -12.58 20.97 -21.65
N ASP A 88 -13.28 21.88 -20.99
CA ASP A 88 -12.86 23.28 -20.80
C ASP A 88 -11.50 23.41 -20.08
N ALA A 89 -11.17 22.47 -19.18
CA ALA A 89 -9.87 22.46 -18.50
C ALA A 89 -8.73 22.00 -19.41
N LEU A 90 -9.02 21.13 -20.39
CA LEU A 90 -8.02 20.60 -21.32
C LEU A 90 -7.86 21.44 -22.60
N VAL A 91 -8.86 22.24 -22.99
CA VAL A 91 -8.84 23.09 -24.20
C VAL A 91 -7.54 23.91 -24.34
N PRO A 92 -7.07 24.66 -23.31
CA PRO A 92 -5.84 25.46 -23.44
C PRO A 92 -4.58 24.62 -23.68
N HIS A 93 -4.59 23.35 -23.27
CA HIS A 93 -3.51 22.41 -23.48
C HIS A 93 -3.60 21.75 -24.86
N ILE A 94 -4.81 21.43 -25.31
CA ILE A 94 -5.07 20.90 -26.66
C ILE A 94 -4.67 21.93 -27.74
N GLU A 95 -4.99 23.20 -27.53
CA GLU A 95 -4.63 24.30 -28.45
C GLU A 95 -3.11 24.48 -28.59
N ALA A 96 -2.32 24.06 -27.60
CA ALA A 96 -0.86 24.05 -27.67
C ALA A 96 -0.29 22.92 -28.55
N GLY A 97 -1.13 22.02 -29.06
CA GLY A 97 -0.73 20.91 -29.93
C GLY A 97 0.22 19.93 -29.23
N PRO A 98 1.27 19.41 -29.90
CA PRO A 98 2.21 18.46 -29.29
C PRO A 98 2.91 18.97 -28.03
N ASP A 99 3.14 20.29 -27.92
CA ASP A 99 3.76 20.92 -26.75
C ASP A 99 2.81 20.94 -25.53
N GLY A 100 1.52 20.66 -25.74
CA GLY A 100 0.51 20.55 -24.69
C GLY A 100 0.42 19.18 -24.02
N ALA A 101 0.97 18.12 -24.63
CA ALA A 101 0.80 16.74 -24.16
C ALA A 101 1.26 16.55 -22.70
N GLY A 102 2.45 17.04 -22.34
CA GLY A 102 2.94 16.96 -20.96
C GLY A 102 2.03 17.72 -19.96
N ARG A 103 1.39 18.82 -20.38
CA ARG A 103 0.48 19.57 -19.51
C ARG A 103 -0.85 18.86 -19.32
N ILE A 104 -1.35 18.19 -20.37
CA ILE A 104 -2.52 17.31 -20.27
C ILE A 104 -2.24 16.21 -19.26
N MET A 105 -1.10 15.53 -19.33
CA MET A 105 -0.72 14.50 -18.35
C MET A 105 -0.67 15.04 -16.92
N VAL A 106 -0.11 16.23 -16.70
CA VAL A 106 -0.07 16.87 -15.38
C VAL A 106 -1.48 17.22 -14.87
N GLU A 107 -2.40 17.66 -15.74
CA GLU A 107 -3.80 17.89 -15.36
C GLU A 107 -4.52 16.58 -15.01
N LEU A 108 -4.29 15.52 -15.79
CA LEU A 108 -4.84 14.19 -15.53
C LEU A 108 -4.33 13.64 -14.19
N GLU A 109 -3.03 13.69 -13.94
CA GLU A 109 -2.40 13.25 -12.70
C GLU A 109 -2.99 14.00 -11.50
N ARG A 110 -3.03 15.34 -11.57
CA ARG A 110 -3.66 16.15 -10.51
C ARG A 110 -5.12 15.79 -10.27
N SER A 111 -5.87 15.49 -11.33
CA SER A 111 -7.29 15.14 -11.22
C SER A 111 -7.48 13.76 -10.57
N LEU A 112 -6.64 12.79 -10.93
CA LEU A 112 -6.61 11.46 -10.28
C LEU A 112 -6.22 11.57 -8.81
N ILE A 113 -5.15 12.30 -8.50
CA ILE A 113 -4.71 12.55 -7.11
C ILE A 113 -5.83 13.21 -6.31
N SER A 114 -6.49 14.24 -6.86
CA SER A 114 -7.58 14.95 -6.16
C SER A 114 -8.81 14.08 -5.88
N ARG A 115 -8.95 12.96 -6.59
CA ARG A 115 -10.03 12.00 -6.38
C ARG A 115 -9.75 11.11 -5.17
N VAL A 116 -8.48 10.86 -4.87
CA VAL A 116 -8.07 10.11 -3.68
C VAL A 116 -8.17 11.02 -2.46
N LYS A 117 -9.05 10.67 -1.52
CA LYS A 117 -9.20 11.40 -0.26
C LYS A 117 -8.56 10.60 0.85
N LEU A 118 -7.32 10.94 1.18
CA LEU A 118 -6.58 10.33 2.27
C LEU A 118 -6.88 11.05 3.60
N PRO A 119 -7.06 10.33 4.72
CA PRO A 119 -6.96 10.92 6.05
C PRO A 119 -5.59 11.55 6.26
N ALA A 120 -5.54 12.68 6.98
CA ALA A 120 -4.32 13.45 7.18
C ALA A 120 -3.20 12.62 7.85
N ASP A 121 -3.56 11.72 8.76
CA ASP A 121 -2.61 10.92 9.54
C ASP A 121 -1.87 9.86 8.72
N VAL A 122 -2.38 9.53 7.52
CA VAL A 122 -1.79 8.52 6.63
C VAL A 122 -1.47 9.07 5.23
N GLU A 123 -1.62 10.38 5.01
CA GLU A 123 -1.36 11.00 3.70
C GLU A 123 0.09 10.80 3.28
N ASP A 124 1.03 10.96 4.22
CA ASP A 124 2.47 10.80 3.99
C ASP A 124 2.87 9.35 3.63
N ALA A 125 2.01 8.36 3.92
CA ALA A 125 2.30 6.97 3.61
C ALA A 125 2.24 6.67 2.11
N PHE A 126 1.47 7.44 1.33
CA PHE A 126 1.23 7.20 -0.09
C PHE A 126 1.87 8.25 -0.98
N SER A 127 2.35 7.82 -2.14
CA SER A 127 2.67 8.71 -3.25
C SER A 127 2.04 8.21 -4.55
N PHE A 128 1.83 9.15 -5.46
CA PHE A 128 1.07 8.94 -6.68
C PHE A 128 1.81 9.57 -7.85
N GLY A 129 1.70 8.95 -9.02
CA GLY A 129 2.20 9.54 -10.25
C GLY A 129 1.77 8.77 -11.47
N ILE A 130 1.83 9.40 -12.63
CA ILE A 130 1.63 8.69 -13.90
C ILE A 130 2.97 8.22 -14.45
N GLN A 131 3.07 6.92 -14.71
CA GLN A 131 4.23 6.31 -15.34
C GLN A 131 3.80 5.26 -16.36
N ASP A 132 4.39 5.31 -17.56
CA ASP A 132 4.23 4.27 -18.61
C ASP A 132 2.77 3.87 -18.87
N GLY A 133 1.87 4.85 -18.95
CA GLY A 133 0.43 4.63 -19.21
C GLY A 133 -0.39 4.13 -18.02
N HIS A 134 0.19 4.12 -16.82
CA HIS A 134 -0.46 3.71 -15.58
C HIS A 134 -0.44 4.84 -14.55
N PHE A 135 -1.50 4.91 -13.74
CA PHE A 135 -1.49 5.66 -12.49
C PHE A 135 -0.91 4.77 -11.40
N ILE A 136 0.30 5.10 -10.98
CA ILE A 136 1.04 4.37 -9.95
C ILE A 136 0.58 4.88 -8.58
N LEU A 137 0.22 3.95 -7.71
CA LEU A 137 0.07 4.17 -6.29
C LEU A 137 1.23 3.45 -5.61
N ASP A 138 2.01 4.18 -4.83
CA ASP A 138 3.11 3.62 -4.04
C ASP A 138 2.90 3.88 -2.54
N SER A 139 3.55 3.07 -1.70
CA SER A 139 3.57 3.25 -0.26
C SER A 139 5.00 3.34 0.24
N CYS A 140 5.36 4.44 0.89
CA CYS A 140 6.71 4.65 1.40
C CYS A 140 6.91 4.09 2.83
N CYS A 141 5.82 3.91 3.57
CA CYS A 141 5.75 3.31 4.90
C CYS A 141 4.37 2.68 5.13
N PHE A 142 4.09 2.20 6.35
CA PHE A 142 2.77 1.69 6.72
C PHE A 142 1.76 2.83 6.98
N ALA A 143 0.61 2.77 6.32
CA ALA A 143 -0.58 3.53 6.67
C ALA A 143 -1.29 2.85 7.85
N THR A 144 -0.98 3.30 9.07
CA THR A 144 -1.38 2.61 10.30
C THR A 144 -2.65 3.21 10.92
N PHE A 145 -3.62 2.36 11.25
CA PHE A 145 -4.81 2.70 12.03
C PHE A 145 -4.81 1.92 13.33
N THR A 146 -4.74 2.61 14.47
CA THR A 146 -4.78 1.95 15.78
C THR A 146 -6.21 1.82 16.27
N VAL A 147 -6.63 0.61 16.62
CA VAL A 147 -7.97 0.30 17.12
C VAL A 147 -7.89 -0.39 18.47
N GLN A 148 -8.70 0.06 19.43
CA GLN A 148 -8.83 -0.63 20.72
C GLN A 148 -9.91 -1.71 20.60
N ALA A 149 -9.62 -2.93 21.08
CA ALA A 149 -10.64 -3.98 21.12
C ALA A 149 -11.71 -3.64 22.17
N PRO A 150 -13.01 -3.59 21.81
CA PRO A 150 -14.07 -3.38 22.78
C PRO A 150 -14.09 -4.44 23.88
N ALA A 151 -14.43 -4.04 25.11
CA ALA A 151 -14.58 -4.96 26.24
C ALA A 151 -15.74 -5.95 26.01
N SER A 152 -16.83 -5.47 25.42
CA SER A 152 -17.98 -6.31 25.02
C SER A 152 -17.60 -7.29 23.91
N LEU A 153 -17.83 -8.58 24.15
CA LEU A 153 -17.63 -9.63 23.14
C LEU A 153 -18.48 -9.40 21.89
N GLU A 154 -19.72 -8.93 22.05
CA GLU A 154 -20.65 -8.65 20.93
C GLU A 154 -20.07 -7.56 20.01
N LEU A 155 -19.60 -6.45 20.58
CA LEU A 155 -18.99 -5.35 19.82
C LEU A 155 -17.63 -5.75 19.23
N ARG A 156 -16.86 -6.57 19.93
CA ARG A 156 -15.59 -7.08 19.44
C ARG A 156 -15.77 -7.97 18.21
N VAL A 157 -16.73 -8.89 18.26
CA VAL A 157 -17.10 -9.74 17.13
C VAL A 157 -17.60 -8.89 15.96
N LEU A 158 -18.45 -7.90 16.23
CA LEU A 158 -18.97 -6.99 15.21
C LEU A 158 -17.85 -6.20 14.53
N LEU A 159 -16.92 -5.62 15.30
CA LEU A 159 -15.77 -4.87 14.78
C LEU A 159 -14.91 -5.73 13.86
N PHE A 160 -14.41 -6.87 14.35
CA PHE A 160 -13.45 -7.67 13.57
C PHE A 160 -14.09 -8.32 12.35
N LYS A 161 -15.35 -8.76 12.43
CA LYS A 161 -16.06 -9.26 11.25
C LYS A 161 -16.38 -8.15 10.25
N THR A 162 -16.59 -6.92 10.70
CA THR A 162 -16.76 -5.77 9.80
C THR A 162 -15.45 -5.45 9.09
N LEU A 163 -14.32 -5.45 9.81
CA LEU A 163 -13.00 -5.26 9.21
C LEU A 163 -12.69 -6.35 8.16
N ASP A 164 -12.96 -7.62 8.47
CA ASP A 164 -12.82 -8.73 7.52
C ASP A 164 -13.76 -8.56 6.30
N ALA A 165 -15.01 -8.13 6.52
CA ALA A 165 -15.93 -7.81 5.43
C ALA A 165 -15.37 -6.70 4.52
N MET A 166 -14.81 -5.64 5.10
CA MET A 166 -14.21 -4.54 4.34
C MET A 166 -13.01 -5.02 3.52
N THR A 167 -12.12 -5.82 4.11
CA THR A 167 -10.95 -6.41 3.42
C THR A 167 -11.37 -7.25 2.22
N ARG A 168 -12.49 -7.98 2.31
CA ARG A 168 -12.99 -8.85 1.22
C ARG A 168 -13.79 -8.11 0.14
N HIS A 169 -14.59 -7.12 0.52
CA HIS A 169 -15.60 -6.54 -0.38
C HIS A 169 -15.32 -5.09 -0.82
N LEU A 170 -14.53 -4.32 -0.07
CA LEU A 170 -14.19 -2.95 -0.45
C LEU A 170 -12.82 -2.91 -1.12
N LEU A 171 -11.78 -3.22 -0.36
CA LEU A 171 -10.40 -3.23 -0.82
C LEU A 171 -9.59 -4.07 0.17
N PRO A 172 -8.60 -4.84 -0.28
CA PRO A 172 -7.70 -5.53 0.63
C PRO A 172 -6.96 -4.54 1.54
N PHE A 173 -6.72 -4.96 2.80
CA PHE A 173 -5.84 -4.31 3.76
C PHE A 173 -5.55 -5.29 4.91
N HIS A 174 -4.52 -5.02 5.69
CA HIS A 174 -4.17 -5.86 6.83
C HIS A 174 -5.00 -5.56 8.06
N THR A 175 -5.60 -6.61 8.61
CA THR A 175 -6.26 -6.61 9.90
C THR A 175 -5.42 -7.41 10.90
N PRO A 176 -5.67 -7.28 12.21
CA PRO A 176 -5.05 -8.16 13.20
C PRO A 176 -5.26 -9.66 12.91
N MET A 177 -6.32 -10.03 12.19
CA MET A 177 -6.57 -11.43 11.80
C MET A 177 -5.93 -11.86 10.50
N THR A 178 -5.61 -10.94 9.58
CA THR A 178 -4.94 -11.32 8.33
C THR A 178 -3.50 -11.78 8.57
N PHE A 179 -2.90 -11.48 9.74
CA PHE A 179 -1.65 -12.09 10.19
C PHE A 179 -1.66 -13.63 10.18
N LEU A 180 -2.82 -14.25 10.36
CA LEU A 180 -3.00 -15.69 10.62
C LEU A 180 -3.53 -16.46 9.39
N GLY A 181 -3.38 -15.92 8.17
CA GLY A 181 -3.98 -16.56 6.99
C GLY A 181 -3.24 -16.34 5.68
N GLN A 182 -3.80 -16.92 4.62
CA GLN A 182 -3.28 -16.93 3.25
C GLN A 182 -3.04 -15.55 2.59
N PHE A 183 -3.41 -14.47 3.28
CA PHE A 183 -3.27 -13.08 2.82
C PHE A 183 -2.29 -12.29 3.68
N SER A 184 -1.36 -12.98 4.34
CA SER A 184 -0.36 -12.41 5.24
C SER A 184 1.01 -12.30 4.54
N TYR A 185 1.18 -11.60 3.41
CA TYR A 185 2.49 -11.63 2.71
C TYR A 185 3.66 -11.20 3.62
N PHE A 186 3.48 -10.18 4.47
CA PHE A 186 4.53 -9.78 5.41
C PHE A 186 4.81 -10.76 6.55
N ASN A 187 3.84 -11.60 6.95
CA ASN A 187 4.00 -12.52 8.09
C ASN A 187 3.69 -13.98 7.71
N HIS A 188 3.78 -14.33 6.43
CA HIS A 188 3.32 -15.63 5.93
C HIS A 188 4.08 -16.77 6.60
N GLY A 189 5.41 -16.67 6.69
CA GLY A 189 6.23 -17.68 7.35
C GLY A 189 5.93 -17.81 8.85
N LEU A 190 5.54 -16.72 9.52
CA LEU A 190 5.14 -16.76 10.92
C LEU A 190 3.75 -17.39 11.10
N SER A 191 2.82 -17.12 10.18
CA SER A 191 1.51 -17.78 10.16
C SER A 191 1.63 -19.29 10.02
N GLU A 192 2.44 -19.77 9.07
CA GLU A 192 2.70 -21.20 8.86
C GLU A 192 3.39 -21.83 10.08
N THR A 193 4.36 -21.13 10.67
CA THR A 193 5.00 -21.53 11.94
C THR A 193 3.98 -21.68 13.07
N PHE A 194 3.04 -20.74 13.19
CA PHE A 194 1.97 -20.82 14.17
C PHE A 194 1.04 -22.00 13.90
N GLU A 195 0.72 -22.32 12.65
CA GLU A 195 -0.09 -23.50 12.31
C GLU A 195 0.58 -24.81 12.77
N GLU A 196 1.90 -24.95 12.60
CA GLU A 196 2.67 -26.10 13.08
C GLU A 196 2.62 -26.21 14.63
N LEU A 197 2.81 -25.08 15.32
CA LEU A 197 2.98 -25.06 16.78
C LEU A 197 1.68 -24.93 17.59
N ALA A 198 0.60 -24.39 17.00
CA ALA A 198 -0.68 -24.15 17.68
C ALA A 198 -1.27 -25.39 18.38
N PRO A 199 -1.23 -26.61 17.81
CA PRO A 199 -1.71 -27.81 18.51
C PRO A 199 -0.94 -28.12 19.81
N ARG A 200 0.30 -27.65 19.91
CA ARG A 200 1.19 -27.92 21.05
C ARG A 200 1.05 -26.88 22.16
N LEU A 201 0.65 -25.65 21.84
CA LEU A 201 0.48 -24.56 22.82
C LEU A 201 -0.47 -24.92 23.98
N ALA A 202 -1.53 -25.70 23.70
CA ALA A 202 -2.49 -26.11 24.72
C ALA A 202 -2.01 -27.24 25.65
N THR A 203 -0.91 -27.92 25.29
CA THR A 203 -0.52 -29.20 25.92
C THR A 203 0.92 -29.26 26.41
N HIS A 204 1.78 -28.33 25.97
CA HIS A 204 3.19 -28.28 26.31
C HIS A 204 3.51 -26.99 27.07
N THR A 205 4.45 -27.03 28.00
CA THR A 205 4.99 -25.81 28.59
C THR A 205 5.90 -25.10 27.60
N ARG A 206 6.21 -23.82 27.88
CA ARG A 206 7.18 -23.06 27.08
C ARG A 206 8.52 -23.79 26.98
N GLU A 207 9.02 -24.33 28.08
CA GLU A 207 10.30 -25.04 28.12
C GLU A 207 10.29 -26.31 27.25
N GLU A 208 9.16 -27.03 27.24
CA GLU A 208 8.98 -28.22 26.40
C GLU A 208 8.93 -27.85 24.91
N LEU A 209 8.34 -26.71 24.55
CA LEU A 209 8.35 -26.17 23.19
C LEU A 209 9.76 -25.71 22.77
N CYS A 210 10.49 -25.02 23.65
CA CYS A 210 11.88 -24.64 23.38
C CYS A 210 12.75 -25.88 23.15
N ALA A 211 12.60 -26.91 23.99
CA ALA A 211 13.35 -28.15 23.85
C ALA A 211 13.00 -28.89 22.55
N PHE A 212 11.73 -28.86 22.14
CA PHE A 212 11.28 -29.41 20.86
C PHE A 212 11.92 -28.70 19.66
N LEU A 213 11.97 -27.37 19.68
CA LEU A 213 12.57 -26.56 18.61
C LEU A 213 14.10 -26.59 18.60
N LEU A 214 14.76 -26.97 19.70
CA LEU A 214 16.21 -27.14 19.79
C LEU A 214 16.69 -28.57 19.47
N ASP A 215 15.76 -29.50 19.25
CA ASP A 215 16.10 -30.90 18.96
C ASP A 215 16.42 -31.05 17.47
N ASP A 216 17.71 -31.08 17.13
CA ASP A 216 18.22 -31.32 15.76
C ASP A 216 17.71 -32.62 15.11
N SER A 217 17.10 -33.54 15.87
CA SER A 217 16.50 -34.76 15.34
C SER A 217 15.05 -34.61 14.86
N VAL A 218 14.42 -33.47 15.15
CA VAL A 218 13.07 -33.11 14.69
C VAL A 218 13.17 -32.45 13.32
N GLU A 219 12.46 -33.01 12.34
CA GLU A 219 12.23 -32.31 11.06
C GLU A 219 11.07 -31.33 11.24
N HIS A 220 11.38 -30.03 11.09
CA HIS A 220 10.39 -28.95 11.10
C HIS A 220 9.86 -28.65 9.70
N GLU A 221 8.70 -28.00 9.61
CA GLU A 221 8.18 -27.54 8.32
C GLU A 221 9.08 -26.44 7.72
N GLU A 222 8.87 -26.17 6.42
CA GLU A 222 9.77 -25.36 5.58
C GLU A 222 10.10 -23.99 6.21
N TYR A 223 9.10 -23.30 6.76
CA TYR A 223 9.29 -21.96 7.31
C TYR A 223 10.01 -21.91 8.66
N ILE A 224 9.82 -22.91 9.53
CA ILE A 224 10.60 -23.01 10.76
C ILE A 224 12.06 -23.37 10.41
N ALA A 225 12.26 -24.27 9.45
CA ALA A 225 13.59 -24.63 8.97
C ALA A 225 14.31 -23.44 8.32
N GLU A 226 13.61 -22.65 7.50
CA GLU A 226 14.14 -21.42 6.90
C GLU A 226 14.46 -20.37 7.97
N TYR A 227 13.59 -20.19 8.95
CA TYR A 227 13.85 -19.28 10.07
C TYR A 227 15.14 -19.65 10.81
N PHE A 228 15.36 -20.93 11.13
CA PHE A 228 16.60 -21.38 11.78
C PHE A 228 17.82 -21.33 10.85
N TYR A 229 17.64 -21.50 9.55
CA TYR A 229 18.73 -21.31 8.58
C TYR A 229 19.21 -19.85 8.58
N CYS A 230 18.30 -18.89 8.64
CA CYS A 230 18.60 -17.46 8.61
C CYS A 230 19.11 -16.91 9.96
N ASN A 231 18.55 -17.39 11.07
CA ASN A 231 18.80 -16.82 12.40
C ASN A 231 19.69 -17.70 13.30
N GLY A 232 19.95 -18.94 12.91
CA GLY A 232 20.54 -19.96 13.78
C GLY A 232 19.49 -20.67 14.64
N GLN A 233 19.81 -21.89 15.05
CA GLN A 233 19.00 -22.68 15.98
C GLN A 233 19.65 -22.63 17.37
N ASP A 234 19.52 -21.48 18.04
CA ASP A 234 20.00 -21.27 19.40
C ASP A 234 18.86 -20.83 20.33
N GLU A 235 19.17 -20.73 21.63
CA GLU A 235 18.16 -20.40 22.65
C GLU A 235 17.50 -19.03 22.38
N ASP A 236 18.23 -18.05 21.85
CA ASP A 236 17.69 -16.70 21.63
C ASP A 236 16.74 -16.70 20.42
N ALA A 237 17.14 -17.35 19.32
CA ALA A 237 16.30 -17.48 18.12
C ALA A 237 15.02 -18.28 18.40
N VAL A 238 15.12 -19.37 19.16
CA VAL A 238 13.99 -20.21 19.56
C VAL A 238 13.04 -19.46 20.50
N ASN A 239 13.56 -18.72 21.47
CA ASN A 239 12.72 -17.90 22.36
C ASN A 239 11.94 -16.85 21.57
N THR A 240 12.60 -16.16 20.63
CA THR A 240 11.96 -15.15 19.78
C THR A 240 10.84 -15.75 18.93
N LEU A 241 11.07 -16.92 18.34
CA LEU A 241 10.06 -17.63 17.55
C LEU A 241 8.85 -18.02 18.41
N ILE A 242 9.10 -18.56 19.60
CA ILE A 242 8.04 -18.95 20.54
C ILE A 242 7.26 -17.72 21.05
N ASP A 243 7.94 -16.61 21.36
CA ASP A 243 7.27 -15.36 21.77
C ASP A 243 6.33 -14.87 20.67
N SER A 244 6.78 -14.89 19.42
CA SER A 244 5.96 -14.55 18.25
C SER A 244 4.73 -15.46 18.12
N VAL A 245 4.90 -16.76 18.34
CA VAL A 245 3.81 -17.75 18.29
C VAL A 245 2.79 -17.56 19.42
N TYR A 246 3.24 -17.20 20.64
CA TYR A 246 2.34 -16.85 21.74
C TYR A 246 1.59 -15.54 21.48
N GLU A 247 2.25 -14.54 20.90
CA GLU A 247 1.59 -13.31 20.47
C GLU A 247 0.51 -13.60 19.42
N MET A 248 0.78 -14.48 18.46
CA MET A 248 -0.22 -14.94 17.48
C MET A 248 -1.41 -15.65 18.13
N ASP A 249 -1.18 -16.52 19.13
CA ASP A 249 -2.27 -17.18 19.85
C ASP A 249 -3.14 -16.18 20.60
N GLU A 250 -2.51 -15.22 21.29
CA GLU A 250 -3.22 -14.16 22.00
C GLU A 250 -4.03 -13.29 21.04
N LEU A 251 -3.43 -12.91 19.91
CA LEU A 251 -4.10 -12.16 18.85
C LEU A 251 -5.32 -12.90 18.32
N LYS A 252 -5.20 -14.21 18.09
CA LYS A 252 -6.30 -15.08 17.65
C LYS A 252 -7.42 -15.14 18.69
N GLN A 253 -7.11 -15.21 19.98
CA GLN A 253 -8.12 -15.23 21.04
C GLN A 253 -8.87 -13.88 21.15
N LEU A 254 -8.19 -12.77 20.88
CA LEU A 254 -8.76 -11.43 20.97
C LEU A 254 -9.55 -11.03 19.71
N ALA A 255 -8.98 -11.28 18.53
CA ALA A 255 -9.48 -10.78 17.26
C ALA A 255 -10.11 -11.86 16.36
N GLY A 256 -10.07 -13.14 16.76
CA GLY A 256 -10.47 -14.34 16.00
C GLY A 256 -11.93 -14.50 15.63
N ALA A 257 -12.57 -13.42 15.18
CA ALA A 257 -13.91 -13.37 14.66
C ALA A 257 -13.85 -12.98 13.17
N ALA A 258 -13.62 -13.96 12.31
CA ALA A 258 -13.68 -13.81 10.85
C ALA A 258 -15.05 -14.26 10.31
N LEU A 259 -15.40 -13.77 9.12
CA LEU A 259 -16.55 -14.23 8.35
C LEU A 259 -16.34 -15.68 7.90
N SER A 260 -17.41 -16.48 7.99
CA SER A 260 -17.48 -17.82 7.42
C SER A 260 -17.50 -17.79 5.89
N GLN A 261 -17.12 -18.88 5.23
CA GLN A 261 -17.12 -18.96 3.77
C GLN A 261 -18.57 -18.97 3.23
N GLY A 262 -19.13 -17.79 2.94
CA GLY A 262 -20.53 -17.61 2.53
C GLY A 262 -21.06 -16.19 2.77
N ASP A 263 -20.25 -15.18 2.41
CA ASP A 263 -20.21 -13.81 2.94
C ASP A 263 -21.55 -13.06 3.07
N ARG A 264 -22.44 -13.11 2.08
CA ARG A 264 -23.54 -12.13 2.03
C ARG A 264 -24.57 -12.27 3.15
N THR A 265 -24.96 -13.50 3.48
CA THR A 265 -25.97 -13.75 4.54
C THR A 265 -25.43 -13.32 5.89
N GLU A 266 -24.16 -13.62 6.15
CA GLU A 266 -23.52 -13.24 7.41
C GLU A 266 -23.33 -11.73 7.52
N ILE A 267 -22.96 -11.04 6.44
CA ILE A 267 -22.88 -9.57 6.42
C ILE A 267 -24.27 -8.95 6.66
N LEU A 268 -25.34 -9.53 6.09
CA LEU A 268 -26.72 -9.08 6.37
C LEU A 268 -27.11 -9.28 7.84
N GLU A 269 -26.73 -10.40 8.44
CA GLU A 269 -26.96 -10.66 9.86
C GLU A 269 -26.19 -9.67 10.74
N LEU A 270 -24.92 -9.41 10.43
CA LEU A 270 -24.09 -8.41 11.13
C LEU A 270 -24.67 -7.00 10.98
N TYR A 271 -25.15 -6.65 9.78
CA TYR A 271 -25.81 -5.36 9.53
C TYR A 271 -27.07 -5.21 10.39
N GLU A 272 -27.89 -6.24 10.46
CA GLU A 272 -29.11 -6.23 11.28
C GLU A 272 -28.78 -6.19 12.77
N GLN A 273 -27.74 -6.91 13.22
CA GLN A 273 -27.23 -6.84 14.60
C GLN A 273 -26.74 -5.43 14.94
N ALA A 274 -25.92 -4.82 14.09
CA ALA A 274 -25.45 -3.44 14.26
C ALA A 274 -26.63 -2.47 14.36
N ARG A 275 -27.65 -2.63 13.50
CA ARG A 275 -28.86 -1.80 13.56
C ARG A 275 -29.57 -1.93 14.91
N GLN A 276 -29.79 -3.16 15.37
CA GLN A 276 -30.44 -3.41 16.65
C GLN A 276 -29.64 -2.88 17.84
N ILE A 277 -28.31 -2.94 17.79
CA ILE A 277 -27.43 -2.36 18.81
C ILE A 277 -27.53 -0.84 18.78
N SER A 278 -27.55 -0.20 17.59
CA SER A 278 -27.63 1.26 17.46
C SER A 278 -28.92 1.87 18.04
N GLU A 279 -30.00 1.08 18.08
CA GLU A 279 -31.31 1.45 18.63
C GLU A 279 -31.35 1.35 20.15
N ARG A 280 -30.46 0.56 20.76
CA ARG A 280 -30.26 0.51 22.21
C ARG A 280 -29.45 1.76 22.56
N ASP A 281 -29.96 2.60 23.44
CA ASP A 281 -29.28 3.83 23.87
C ASP A 281 -28.01 3.44 24.65
N ASP A 282 -26.88 3.39 23.95
CA ASP A 282 -25.61 2.83 24.41
C ASP A 282 -24.47 3.81 24.13
N GLU A 283 -23.43 3.76 24.96
CA GLU A 283 -22.22 4.58 24.90
C GLU A 283 -21.44 4.35 23.60
N HIS A 284 -21.65 3.20 22.95
CA HIS A 284 -20.97 2.81 21.71
C HIS A 284 -21.73 3.16 20.42
N ARG A 285 -22.77 4.01 20.49
CA ARG A 285 -23.61 4.36 19.32
C ARG A 285 -22.79 4.87 18.13
N THR A 286 -21.81 5.74 18.37
CA THR A 286 -20.98 6.33 17.29
C THR A 286 -20.23 5.23 16.54
N LEU A 287 -19.55 4.34 17.26
CA LEU A 287 -18.85 3.19 16.68
C LEU A 287 -19.81 2.32 15.85
N VAL A 288 -20.94 1.93 16.44
CA VAL A 288 -21.91 1.05 15.80
C VAL A 288 -22.48 1.67 14.52
N GLN A 289 -22.68 2.99 14.48
CA GLN A 289 -23.10 3.69 13.26
C GLN A 289 -22.05 3.63 12.15
N VAL A 290 -20.77 3.79 12.47
CA VAL A 290 -19.70 3.68 11.48
C VAL A 290 -19.57 2.23 10.98
N LEU A 291 -19.66 1.23 11.87
CA LEU A 291 -19.65 -0.18 11.48
C LEU A 291 -20.85 -0.55 10.60
N LEU A 292 -22.04 -0.02 10.91
CA LEU A 292 -23.24 -0.19 10.08
C LEU A 292 -23.04 0.39 8.67
N GLU A 293 -22.43 1.57 8.55
CA GLU A 293 -22.11 2.20 7.27
C GLU A 293 -21.09 1.39 6.48
N ALA A 294 -20.05 0.88 7.13
CA ALA A 294 -19.07 0.00 6.49
C ALA A 294 -19.74 -1.27 5.94
N LEU A 295 -20.55 -1.95 6.75
CA LEU A 295 -21.30 -3.14 6.32
C LEU A 295 -22.28 -2.83 5.18
N HIS A 296 -22.91 -1.65 5.19
CA HIS A 296 -23.76 -1.20 4.09
C HIS A 296 -22.99 -1.12 2.79
N HIS A 297 -21.82 -0.46 2.79
CA HIS A 297 -20.98 -0.35 1.60
C HIS A 297 -20.46 -1.70 1.13
N CYS A 298 -20.12 -2.63 2.04
CA CYS A 298 -19.77 -4.00 1.65
C CYS A 298 -20.92 -4.69 0.89
N LEU A 299 -22.16 -4.53 1.35
CA LEU A 299 -23.35 -5.08 0.67
C LEU A 299 -23.63 -4.41 -0.67
N GLU A 300 -23.40 -3.10 -0.78
CA GLU A 300 -23.51 -2.35 -2.04
C GLU A 300 -22.46 -2.82 -3.05
N GLN A 301 -21.21 -3.01 -2.63
CA GLN A 301 -20.12 -3.48 -3.49
C GLN A 301 -20.31 -4.93 -3.92
N ASP A 302 -20.80 -5.82 -3.04
CA ASP A 302 -21.15 -7.20 -3.42
C ASP A 302 -22.28 -7.24 -4.47
N ALA A 303 -23.23 -6.30 -4.39
CA ALA A 303 -24.29 -6.15 -5.38
C ALA A 303 -23.78 -5.50 -6.69
N SER A 304 -22.81 -4.59 -6.58
CA SER A 304 -22.13 -3.94 -7.69
C SER A 304 -21.21 -4.92 -8.42
N GLU A 305 -21.07 -4.79 -9.74
CA GLU A 305 -20.03 -5.50 -10.50
C GLU A 305 -18.72 -4.69 -10.57
N SER A 306 -18.67 -3.49 -9.97
CA SER A 306 -17.58 -2.51 -10.17
C SER A 306 -16.18 -2.98 -9.77
N LEU A 307 -16.08 -3.83 -8.75
CA LEU A 307 -14.81 -4.41 -8.32
C LEU A 307 -14.77 -5.94 -8.51
N LYS A 308 -15.82 -6.52 -9.12
CA LYS A 308 -15.86 -7.96 -9.37
C LYS A 308 -14.81 -8.33 -10.41
N GLY A 309 -13.78 -9.03 -9.97
CA GLY A 309 -12.64 -9.42 -10.80
C GLY A 309 -11.44 -8.47 -10.72
N PHE A 310 -11.46 -7.46 -9.85
CA PHE A 310 -10.23 -6.78 -9.46
C PHE A 310 -9.43 -7.71 -8.55
N HIS A 311 -8.29 -8.20 -9.04
CA HIS A 311 -7.29 -8.88 -8.22
C HIS A 311 -6.00 -8.05 -8.27
N PRO A 312 -5.44 -7.60 -7.12
CA PRO A 312 -4.23 -6.78 -7.12
C PRO A 312 -3.07 -7.37 -7.92
N SER A 313 -2.98 -8.71 -7.96
CA SER A 313 -1.95 -9.47 -8.71
C SER A 313 -2.10 -9.44 -10.23
N ASP A 314 -3.24 -9.01 -10.75
CA ASP A 314 -3.43 -8.84 -12.19
C ASP A 314 -2.76 -7.56 -12.72
N PHE A 315 -2.27 -6.69 -11.83
CA PHE A 315 -1.72 -5.38 -12.17
C PHE A 315 -0.21 -5.30 -11.93
N PRO A 316 0.53 -4.52 -12.75
CA PRO A 316 1.97 -4.37 -12.57
C PRO A 316 2.30 -3.72 -11.22
N GLY A 317 3.35 -4.19 -10.55
CA GLY A 317 3.79 -3.68 -9.24
C GLY A 317 5.26 -4.02 -8.93
N THR A 318 5.79 -3.47 -7.84
CA THR A 318 7.19 -3.65 -7.39
C THR A 318 7.42 -4.96 -6.63
N ALA A 319 6.37 -5.52 -6.03
CA ALA A 319 6.31 -6.92 -5.65
C ALA A 319 5.45 -7.65 -6.69
N SER A 320 5.74 -8.93 -6.94
CA SER A 320 5.16 -9.75 -8.01
C SER A 320 3.64 -9.70 -8.15
N ASP A 321 2.91 -9.24 -7.12
CA ASP A 321 1.46 -9.42 -7.01
C ASP A 321 0.64 -8.18 -6.62
N GLY A 322 1.19 -6.96 -6.52
CA GLY A 322 0.42 -5.74 -6.16
C GLY A 322 -0.28 -5.73 -4.77
N VAL A 323 -0.47 -6.91 -4.16
CA VAL A 323 -1.04 -7.19 -2.83
C VAL A 323 -0.23 -6.47 -1.75
N THR A 324 1.09 -6.43 -1.92
CA THR A 324 2.02 -5.77 -1.00
C THR A 324 1.73 -4.29 -0.78
N LEU A 325 1.16 -3.58 -1.75
CA LEU A 325 0.72 -2.19 -1.53
C LEU A 325 -0.42 -2.16 -0.51
N PHE A 326 -1.44 -2.99 -0.69
CA PHE A 326 -2.60 -2.99 0.20
C PHE A 326 -2.27 -3.51 1.60
N GLU A 327 -1.29 -4.40 1.69
CA GLU A 327 -0.71 -4.83 2.96
C GLU A 327 0.00 -3.68 3.72
N SER A 328 0.38 -2.58 3.06
CA SER A 328 0.90 -1.42 3.79
C SER A 328 -0.19 -0.67 4.57
N ILE A 329 -1.47 -0.93 4.31
CA ILE A 329 -2.60 -0.44 5.11
C ILE A 329 -2.79 -1.40 6.28
N LEU A 330 -2.46 -0.96 7.49
CA LEU A 330 -2.36 -1.83 8.65
C LEU A 330 -3.29 -1.36 9.78
N VAL A 331 -4.22 -2.22 10.17
CA VAL A 331 -5.01 -2.03 11.40
C VAL A 331 -4.29 -2.72 12.56
N ARG A 332 -3.82 -1.94 13.53
CA ARG A 332 -3.12 -2.43 14.73
C ARG A 332 -4.01 -2.36 15.95
N LEU A 333 -3.92 -3.35 16.83
CA LEU A 333 -4.52 -3.21 18.16
C LEU A 333 -3.68 -2.29 19.02
N THR A 334 -4.30 -1.52 19.93
CA THR A 334 -3.58 -0.68 20.92
C THR A 334 -2.70 -1.49 21.88
N ARG A 335 -2.81 -2.82 21.85
CA ARG A 335 -1.99 -3.72 22.67
C ARG A 335 -0.66 -4.00 21.98
N ASP A 336 0.41 -4.04 22.76
CA ASP A 336 1.75 -4.32 22.25
C ASP A 336 1.89 -5.79 21.82
N PHE A 337 2.13 -5.99 20.52
CA PHE A 337 2.58 -7.26 19.92
C PHE A 337 3.92 -7.05 19.21
N PRO A 338 4.99 -6.77 19.97
CA PRO A 338 6.25 -6.25 19.42
C PRO A 338 6.92 -7.21 18.44
N ASN A 339 6.77 -8.53 18.61
CA ASN A 339 7.38 -9.49 17.70
C ASN A 339 6.62 -9.58 16.38
N LEU A 340 5.28 -9.53 16.41
CA LEU A 340 4.45 -9.48 15.20
C LEU A 340 4.68 -8.18 14.41
N GLU A 341 4.82 -7.07 15.12
CA GLU A 341 5.13 -5.78 14.52
C GLU A 341 6.52 -5.75 13.90
N GLN A 342 7.52 -6.26 14.60
CA GLN A 342 8.88 -6.35 14.07
C GLN A 342 8.93 -7.23 12.82
N SER A 343 8.29 -8.41 12.85
CA SER A 343 8.18 -9.30 11.69
C SER A 343 7.55 -8.60 10.48
N SER A 344 6.50 -7.80 10.69
CA SER A 344 5.87 -7.01 9.62
C SER A 344 6.81 -5.96 9.04
N ASN A 345 7.55 -5.25 9.90
CA ASN A 345 8.51 -4.25 9.48
C ASN A 345 9.68 -4.88 8.72
N ASP A 346 10.20 -6.01 9.19
CA ASP A 346 11.28 -6.75 8.52
C ASP A 346 10.83 -7.24 7.13
N GLY A 347 9.58 -7.70 7.01
CA GLY A 347 8.97 -8.05 5.73
C GLY A 347 8.87 -6.86 4.78
N PHE A 348 8.41 -5.70 5.27
CA PHE A 348 8.33 -4.47 4.48
C PHE A 348 9.71 -3.98 4.02
N ASP A 349 10.67 -3.91 4.95
CA ASP A 349 12.04 -3.48 4.68
C ASP A 349 12.76 -4.43 3.72
N GLY A 350 12.48 -5.73 3.82
CA GLY A 350 12.97 -6.74 2.87
C GLY A 350 12.52 -6.44 1.43
N ILE A 351 11.26 -6.04 1.25
CA ILE A 351 10.73 -5.66 -0.07
C ILE A 351 11.34 -4.35 -0.55
N VAL A 352 11.38 -3.32 0.29
CA VAL A 352 11.99 -2.02 -0.05
C VAL A 352 13.46 -2.18 -0.43
N GLY A 353 14.22 -2.96 0.33
CA GLY A 353 15.63 -3.23 0.10
C GLY A 353 15.92 -4.07 -1.16
N GLY A 354 14.97 -4.92 -1.58
CA GLY A 354 15.12 -5.80 -2.74
C GLY A 354 14.56 -5.26 -4.05
N SER A 355 13.43 -4.54 -4.01
CA SER A 355 12.60 -4.26 -5.19
C SER A 355 12.06 -2.83 -5.28
N GLY A 356 12.31 -1.98 -4.27
CA GLY A 356 11.75 -0.63 -4.15
C GLY A 356 10.44 -0.59 -3.37
N PHE A 357 9.85 0.60 -3.23
CA PHE A 357 8.61 0.79 -2.47
C PHE A 357 7.45 -0.05 -3.03
N PRO A 358 6.61 -0.67 -2.19
CA PRO A 358 5.39 -1.34 -2.64
C PRO A 358 4.54 -0.42 -3.53
N ALA A 359 4.17 -0.92 -4.71
CA ALA A 359 3.39 -0.14 -5.67
C ALA A 359 2.48 -1.00 -6.53
N ILE A 360 1.39 -0.40 -7.03
CA ILE A 360 0.49 -0.95 -8.04
C ILE A 360 0.28 0.08 -9.17
N GLY A 361 0.26 -0.38 -10.41
CA GLY A 361 -0.03 0.45 -11.59
C GLY A 361 -1.44 0.23 -12.11
N LEU A 362 -2.32 1.21 -11.94
CA LEU A 362 -3.69 1.18 -12.46
C LEU A 362 -3.75 1.71 -13.90
N PRO A 363 -4.49 1.06 -14.81
CA PRO A 363 -4.49 1.42 -16.23
C PRO A 363 -5.22 2.73 -16.55
N LEU A 364 -4.63 3.57 -17.40
CA LEU A 364 -5.26 4.84 -17.84
C LEU A 364 -6.03 4.73 -19.16
N ASN A 365 -6.02 3.57 -19.81
CA ASN A 365 -6.67 3.38 -21.10
C ASN A 365 -8.21 3.55 -21.02
N PRO A 366 -8.87 3.91 -22.15
CA PRO A 366 -10.30 4.23 -22.15
C PRO A 366 -11.22 3.12 -21.63
N GLU A 367 -10.85 1.85 -21.81
CA GLU A 367 -11.67 0.71 -21.41
C GLU A 367 -11.64 0.50 -19.89
N GLN A 368 -10.48 0.75 -19.27
CA GLN A 368 -10.22 0.42 -17.87
C GLN A 368 -10.20 1.61 -16.91
N LEU A 369 -10.03 2.85 -17.40
CA LEU A 369 -10.03 4.03 -16.52
C LEU A 369 -11.31 4.11 -15.69
N ARG A 370 -12.47 4.00 -16.35
CA ARG A 370 -13.79 4.10 -15.69
C ARG A 370 -14.20 2.83 -14.94
N SER A 371 -13.79 1.67 -15.43
CA SER A 371 -14.25 0.37 -14.93
C SER A 371 -13.33 -0.24 -13.86
N VAL A 372 -12.07 0.21 -13.78
CA VAL A 372 -11.06 -0.30 -12.84
C VAL A 372 -10.46 0.83 -12.04
N THR A 373 -9.78 1.78 -12.69
CA THR A 373 -8.95 2.77 -11.99
C THR A 373 -9.76 3.67 -11.08
N LEU A 374 -10.81 4.34 -11.59
CA LEU A 374 -11.64 5.21 -10.75
C LEU A 374 -12.35 4.43 -9.61
N PRO A 375 -12.97 3.25 -9.85
CA PRO A 375 -13.51 2.42 -8.77
C PRO A 375 -12.49 2.05 -7.69
N VAL A 376 -11.25 1.72 -8.06
CA VAL A 376 -10.19 1.39 -7.08
C VAL A 376 -9.80 2.62 -6.26
N LEU A 377 -9.68 3.80 -6.88
CA LEU A 377 -9.39 5.04 -6.15
C LEU A 377 -10.52 5.46 -5.21
N ASP A 378 -11.77 5.27 -5.64
CA ASP A 378 -12.96 5.54 -4.83
C ASP A 378 -13.03 4.56 -3.65
N ALA A 379 -12.73 3.28 -3.87
CA ALA A 379 -12.68 2.24 -2.84
C ALA A 379 -11.55 2.49 -1.83
N LEU A 380 -10.35 2.88 -2.29
CA LEU A 380 -9.25 3.27 -1.41
C LEU A 380 -9.63 4.43 -0.49
N SER A 381 -10.22 5.48 -1.06
CA SER A 381 -10.68 6.64 -0.28
C SER A 381 -11.75 6.27 0.73
N LEU A 382 -12.71 5.43 0.33
CA LEU A 382 -13.77 4.94 1.21
C LEU A 382 -13.22 4.10 2.35
N THR A 383 -12.36 3.12 2.04
CA THR A 383 -11.76 2.21 3.03
C THR A 383 -10.95 2.97 4.06
N LEU A 384 -10.03 3.85 3.62
CA LEU A 384 -9.20 4.65 4.55
C LEU A 384 -10.05 5.61 5.39
N GLY A 385 -11.08 6.22 4.79
CA GLY A 385 -12.01 7.09 5.52
C GLY A 385 -12.85 6.35 6.57
N LEU A 386 -13.29 5.13 6.27
CA LEU A 386 -14.00 4.27 7.22
C LEU A 386 -13.07 3.81 8.34
N LEU A 387 -11.84 3.40 8.03
CA LEU A 387 -10.86 2.98 9.04
C LEU A 387 -10.53 4.11 10.02
N GLN A 388 -10.30 5.33 9.53
CA GLN A 388 -10.09 6.49 10.38
C GLN A 388 -11.28 6.70 11.32
N ARG A 389 -12.50 6.72 10.78
CA ARG A 389 -13.71 6.95 11.58
C ARG A 389 -13.99 5.84 12.59
N ILE A 390 -13.61 4.60 12.29
CA ILE A 390 -13.67 3.48 13.25
C ILE A 390 -12.67 3.73 14.38
N ALA A 391 -11.43 4.11 14.05
CA ALA A 391 -10.40 4.42 15.04
C ALA A 391 -10.82 5.60 15.94
N ASP A 392 -11.26 6.71 15.35
CA ASP A 392 -11.75 7.90 16.07
C ASP A 392 -12.91 7.54 17.01
N ALA A 393 -13.89 6.77 16.52
CA ALA A 393 -15.06 6.37 17.32
C ALA A 393 -14.68 5.46 18.49
N LEU A 394 -13.66 4.60 18.32
CA LEU A 394 -13.14 3.76 19.41
C LEU A 394 -12.41 4.61 20.45
N GLU A 395 -11.59 5.58 20.04
CA GLU A 395 -10.90 6.49 20.94
C GLU A 395 -11.89 7.34 21.76
N GLU A 396 -12.95 7.86 21.13
CA GLU A 396 -14.03 8.59 21.82
C GLU A 396 -14.75 7.74 22.85
N CYS A 397 -15.04 6.46 22.54
CA CYS A 397 -15.68 5.54 23.48
C CYS A 397 -14.80 5.29 24.72
N CYS A 398 -13.49 5.22 24.55
CA CYS A 398 -12.55 4.93 25.65
C CYS A 398 -12.24 6.15 26.51
N ASN A 399 -12.35 7.37 25.96
CA ASN A 399 -12.20 8.62 26.72
C ASN A 399 -13.45 9.01 27.54
N ALA A 400 -14.56 8.27 27.39
CA ALA A 400 -15.80 8.48 28.14
C ALA A 400 -15.86 7.67 29.45
N GLU A 401 -14.98 6.69 29.63
CA GLU A 401 -14.77 5.91 30.88
C GLU A 401 -13.77 6.60 31.83
#